data_AF-A0A2E9T2L1-F1
#
_entry.id   AF-A0A2E9T2L1-F1
#
_cell.length_a   1.000
_cell.length_b   1.000
_cell.length_c   1.000
_cell.angle_alpha   90.00
_cell.angle_beta   90.00
_cell.angle_gamma   90.00
#
_symmetry.space_group_name_H-M   'P 1'
#
loop_
_entity.id
_entity.type
_entity.pdbx_description
1 polymer ?
#
loop_
_entity_poly.entity_id
_entity_poly.type
_entity_poly.pdbx_seq_one_letter_code
_entity_poly.pdbx_strand_id
1 'polypeptide(L)'
;MRTIGFYRYKQKRKEQRFTHPILIAVITALLACVGSISGVYLSAPILVSQFIEQKNHENRAKAYEAFLMSMSDDKYSASLKLIGLDQMVRNVTTDESTQRIEDNIELLSVENSSDKLFLHLIGNMQALKLHGSKTVDIYIDDFMSVLLGNEYLVNWSLHDEYTRGVRNDWINNDNPAYGLKEKVSVDERTKFIILSAQYVELVKLLKSELQTEDS
;
A
#
# COMPACT_ATOMS: atom_id res chain seq x y z
N MET A 1 61.91 54.07 -69.16
CA MET A 1 61.80 54.67 -67.80
C MET A 1 61.09 53.68 -66.90
N ARG A 2 61.73 53.33 -65.77
CA ARG A 2 61.25 52.38 -64.76
C ARG A 2 60.25 53.04 -63.83
N THR A 3 59.22 52.31 -63.41
CA THR A 3 58.64 52.44 -62.06
C THR A 3 58.22 51.06 -61.58
N ILE A 4 58.95 50.55 -60.59
CA ILE A 4 58.70 49.29 -59.86
C ILE A 4 57.85 49.68 -58.64
N GLY A 5 56.62 49.20 -58.58
CA GLY A 5 55.73 49.34 -57.42
C GLY A 5 55.80 48.11 -56.52
N PHE A 6 56.44 48.25 -55.37
CA PHE A 6 56.45 47.25 -54.29
C PHE A 6 55.10 47.22 -53.56
N TYR A 7 54.37 46.11 -53.66
CA TYR A 7 53.27 45.81 -52.72
C TYR A 7 53.79 44.93 -51.59
N ARG A 8 53.79 45.50 -50.37
CA ARG A 8 54.16 44.86 -49.11
C ARG A 8 52.92 44.87 -48.22
N TYR A 9 52.22 43.75 -48.03
CA TYR A 9 51.20 43.69 -46.97
C TYR A 9 51.12 42.33 -46.24
N LYS A 10 51.67 42.38 -45.02
CA LYS A 10 51.30 41.72 -43.76
C LYS A 10 50.91 40.24 -43.79
N GLN A 11 51.89 39.39 -43.53
CA GLN A 11 51.65 38.09 -42.90
C GLN A 11 50.97 38.30 -41.53
N LYS A 12 49.77 37.72 -41.37
CA LYS A 12 49.11 37.51 -40.07
C LYS A 12 50.06 36.74 -39.16
N ARG A 13 50.49 37.35 -38.04
CA ARG A 13 51.12 36.61 -36.94
C ARG A 13 50.09 35.61 -36.41
N LYS A 14 50.31 34.32 -36.67
CA LYS A 14 49.68 33.27 -35.87
C LYS A 14 50.30 33.37 -34.48
N GLU A 15 49.50 33.75 -33.48
CA GLU A 15 49.89 33.61 -32.09
C GLU A 15 50.27 32.15 -31.83
N GLN A 16 51.57 31.88 -31.74
CA GLN A 16 52.06 30.66 -31.11
C GLN A 16 51.81 30.81 -29.61
N ARG A 17 50.59 30.48 -29.17
CA ARG A 17 50.39 30.07 -27.77
C ARG A 17 51.09 28.73 -27.65
N PHE A 18 52.29 28.74 -27.06
CA PHE A 18 52.93 27.53 -26.56
C PHE A 18 52.07 26.99 -25.41
N THR A 19 51.05 26.22 -25.76
CA THR A 19 50.33 25.36 -24.84
C THR A 19 51.09 24.04 -24.79
N HIS A 20 51.73 23.73 -23.67
CA HIS A 20 52.31 22.41 -23.41
C HIS A 20 51.17 21.36 -23.44
N PRO A 21 51.02 20.57 -24.52
CA PRO A 21 49.84 19.71 -24.70
C PRO A 21 49.78 18.60 -23.64
N ILE A 22 50.94 18.14 -23.18
CA ILE A 22 51.08 17.16 -22.10
C ILE A 22 50.56 17.72 -20.77
N LEU A 23 50.86 18.97 -20.45
CA LEU A 23 50.40 19.61 -19.22
C LEU A 23 48.87 19.74 -19.20
N ILE A 24 48.27 20.15 -20.32
CA ILE A 24 46.82 20.24 -20.47
C ILE A 24 46.17 18.86 -20.32
N ALA A 25 46.75 17.82 -20.93
CA ALA A 25 46.25 16.45 -20.81
C ALA A 25 46.28 15.94 -19.36
N VAL A 26 47.36 16.20 -18.62
CA VAL A 26 47.48 15.81 -17.19
C VAL A 26 46.47 16.55 -16.32
N ILE A 27 46.30 17.85 -16.50
CA ILE A 27 45.30 18.64 -15.75
C ILE A 27 43.89 18.15 -16.06
N THR A 28 43.60 17.88 -17.34
CA THR A 28 42.29 17.37 -17.77
C THR A 28 42.01 16.00 -17.18
N ALA A 29 43.00 15.10 -17.15
CA ALA A 29 42.88 13.78 -16.54
C ALA A 29 42.65 13.86 -15.02
N LEU A 30 43.35 14.76 -14.32
CA LEU A 30 43.14 14.99 -12.89
C LEU A 30 41.74 15.55 -12.61
N LEU A 31 41.28 16.54 -13.39
CA LEU A 31 39.93 17.11 -13.26
C LEU A 31 38.85 16.07 -13.57
N ALA A 32 39.07 15.21 -14.56
CA ALA A 32 38.16 14.10 -14.86
C ALA A 32 38.11 13.06 -13.73
N CYS A 33 39.25 12.71 -13.13
CA CYS A 33 39.31 11.83 -11.97
C CYS A 33 38.57 12.41 -10.75
N VAL A 34 38.84 13.67 -10.41
CA VAL A 34 38.18 14.35 -9.29
C VAL A 34 36.68 14.48 -9.57
N GLY A 35 36.30 14.90 -10.77
CA GLY A 35 34.90 15.01 -11.19
C GLY A 35 34.15 13.68 -11.14
N SER A 36 34.79 12.57 -11.53
CA SER A 36 34.21 11.23 -11.46
C SER A 36 33.96 10.79 -10.01
N ILE A 37 34.95 10.96 -9.13
CA ILE A 37 34.83 10.59 -7.70
C ILE A 37 33.75 11.44 -7.02
N SER A 38 33.77 12.76 -7.23
CA SER A 38 32.78 13.66 -6.65
C SER A 38 31.37 13.41 -7.20
N GLY A 39 31.24 13.12 -8.51
CA GLY A 39 29.96 12.81 -9.15
C GLY A 39 29.31 11.53 -8.62
N VAL A 40 30.11 10.49 -8.36
CA VAL A 40 29.62 9.25 -7.74
C VAL A 40 29.19 9.50 -6.29
N TYR A 41 29.97 10.25 -5.52
CA TYR A 41 29.65 10.50 -4.10
C TYR A 41 28.36 11.31 -3.92
N LEU A 42 28.09 12.26 -4.83
CA LEU A 42 26.87 13.07 -4.81
C LEU A 42 25.64 12.34 -5.37
N SER A 43 25.82 11.50 -6.39
CA SER A 43 24.69 10.77 -7.01
C SER A 43 24.33 9.47 -6.27
N ALA A 44 25.28 8.85 -5.57
CA ALA A 44 25.06 7.63 -4.80
C ALA A 44 23.86 7.71 -3.83
N PRO A 45 23.71 8.71 -2.95
CA PRO A 45 22.57 8.75 -2.03
C PRO A 45 21.21 8.87 -2.75
N ILE A 46 21.17 9.60 -3.87
CA ILE A 46 19.95 9.79 -4.67
C ILE A 46 19.57 8.49 -5.39
N LEU A 47 20.54 7.80 -5.99
CA LEU A 47 20.33 6.52 -6.64
C LEU A 47 19.91 5.44 -5.63
N VAL A 48 20.54 5.44 -4.45
CA VAL A 48 20.18 4.52 -3.37
C VAL A 48 18.76 4.80 -2.86
N SER A 49 18.37 6.06 -2.68
CA SER A 49 17.00 6.38 -2.24
C SER A 49 15.96 5.96 -3.27
N GLN A 50 16.19 6.23 -4.56
CA GLN A 50 15.31 5.80 -5.65
C GLN A 50 15.21 4.27 -5.73
N PHE A 51 16.34 3.57 -5.58
CA PHE A 51 16.36 2.11 -5.58
C PHE A 51 15.62 1.52 -4.38
N ILE A 52 15.78 2.09 -3.18
CA ILE A 52 15.06 1.67 -1.98
C ILE A 52 13.57 1.92 -2.15
N GLU A 53 13.18 3.08 -2.65
CA GLU A 53 11.78 3.44 -2.92
C GLU A 53 11.17 2.46 -3.92
N GLN A 54 11.80 2.26 -5.09
CA GLN A 54 11.39 1.26 -6.07
C GLN A 54 11.27 -0.14 -5.46
N LYS A 55 12.23 -0.54 -4.63
CA LYS A 55 12.21 -1.87 -4.02
C LYS A 55 11.07 -2.03 -3.02
N ASN A 56 10.81 -0.99 -2.23
CA ASN A 56 9.68 -0.96 -1.31
C ASN A 56 8.36 -1.03 -2.09
N HIS A 57 8.25 -0.31 -3.21
CA HIS A 57 7.08 -0.42 -4.10
C HIS A 57 6.89 -1.84 -4.64
N GLU A 58 7.93 -2.47 -5.19
CA GLU A 58 7.85 -3.86 -5.67
C GLU A 58 7.42 -4.83 -4.57
N ASN A 59 7.96 -4.68 -3.36
CA ASN A 59 7.63 -5.55 -2.23
C ASN A 59 6.18 -5.32 -1.78
N ARG A 60 5.70 -4.08 -1.78
CA ARG A 60 4.32 -3.72 -1.48
C ARG A 60 3.36 -4.36 -2.48
N ALA A 61 3.58 -4.15 -3.78
CA ALA A 61 2.74 -4.72 -4.84
C ALA A 61 2.66 -6.25 -4.72
N LYS A 62 3.81 -6.92 -4.53
CA LYS A 62 3.84 -8.38 -4.32
C LYS A 62 3.09 -8.83 -3.08
N ALA A 63 3.22 -8.12 -1.96
CA ALA A 63 2.49 -8.46 -0.74
C ALA A 63 0.97 -8.30 -0.95
N TYR A 64 0.55 -7.27 -1.67
CA TYR A 64 -0.85 -6.99 -1.94
C TYR A 64 -1.43 -8.04 -2.88
N GLU A 65 -0.74 -8.35 -3.99
CA GLU A 65 -1.12 -9.42 -4.91
C GLU A 65 -1.20 -10.78 -4.22
N ALA A 66 -0.19 -11.13 -3.40
CA ALA A 66 -0.18 -12.39 -2.66
C ALA A 66 -1.36 -12.49 -1.69
N PHE A 67 -1.70 -11.40 -0.99
CA PHE A 67 -2.89 -11.33 -0.14
C PHE A 67 -4.19 -11.45 -0.95
N LEU A 68 -4.28 -10.78 -2.09
CA LEU A 68 -5.46 -10.85 -2.96
C LEU A 68 -5.64 -12.26 -3.55
N MET A 69 -4.55 -12.93 -3.92
CA MET A 69 -4.56 -14.30 -4.44
C MET A 69 -4.90 -15.33 -3.36
N SER A 70 -4.39 -15.16 -2.13
CA SER A 70 -4.70 -16.09 -1.03
C SER A 70 -6.20 -16.09 -0.69
N MET A 71 -6.90 -14.98 -0.91
CA MET A 71 -8.36 -14.93 -0.79
C MET A 71 -9.10 -15.75 -1.87
N SER A 72 -8.53 -15.88 -3.07
CA SER A 72 -9.18 -16.58 -4.19
C SER A 72 -8.96 -18.08 -4.21
N ASP A 73 -7.81 -18.56 -3.73
CA ASP A 73 -7.47 -19.99 -3.76
C ASP A 73 -8.21 -20.80 -2.70
N ASP A 74 -8.58 -20.16 -1.61
CA ASP A 74 -9.14 -20.83 -0.45
C ASP A 74 -10.67 -20.78 -0.50
N LYS A 75 -11.24 -21.74 -1.24
CA LYS A 75 -12.67 -21.87 -1.59
C LYS A 75 -13.64 -21.90 -0.38
N TYR A 76 -13.12 -21.96 0.84
CA TYR A 76 -13.85 -21.92 2.11
C TYR A 76 -13.18 -21.03 3.18
N SER A 77 -12.28 -20.11 2.78
CA SER A 77 -11.60 -19.24 3.75
C SER A 77 -12.55 -18.35 4.52
N ALA A 78 -12.18 -18.06 5.76
CA ALA A 78 -12.86 -17.07 6.57
C ALA A 78 -12.93 -15.69 5.88
N SER A 79 -11.94 -15.36 5.05
CA SER A 79 -11.90 -14.14 4.23
C SER A 79 -13.10 -14.01 3.29
N LEU A 80 -13.41 -15.07 2.52
CA LEU A 80 -14.59 -15.06 1.64
C LEU A 80 -15.90 -14.99 2.42
N LYS A 81 -15.97 -15.68 3.57
CA LYS A 81 -17.14 -15.62 4.47
C LYS A 81 -17.34 -14.20 5.03
N LEU A 82 -16.28 -13.50 5.41
CA LEU A 82 -16.35 -12.09 5.84
C LEU A 82 -16.84 -11.18 4.71
N ILE A 83 -16.30 -11.32 3.50
CA ILE A 83 -16.78 -10.54 2.34
C ILE A 83 -18.27 -10.82 2.07
N GLY A 84 -18.66 -12.10 2.11
CA GLY A 84 -20.05 -12.51 1.94
C GLY A 84 -20.96 -11.93 3.02
N LEU A 85 -20.49 -11.86 4.26
CA LEU A 85 -21.24 -11.27 5.37
C LEU A 85 -21.54 -9.78 5.13
N ASP A 86 -20.57 -8.98 4.69
CA ASP A 86 -20.81 -7.56 4.32
C ASP A 86 -21.86 -7.45 3.20
N GLN A 87 -21.78 -8.31 2.19
CA GLN A 87 -22.78 -8.33 1.10
C GLN A 87 -24.18 -8.70 1.59
N MET A 88 -24.30 -9.62 2.55
CA MET A 88 -25.59 -9.98 3.14
C MET A 88 -26.16 -8.81 3.97
N VAL A 89 -25.33 -8.18 4.79
CA VAL A 89 -25.73 -7.03 5.63
C VAL A 89 -26.27 -5.87 4.79
N ARG A 90 -25.65 -5.59 3.63
CA ARG A 90 -26.14 -4.55 2.70
C ARG A 90 -27.52 -4.85 2.10
N ASN A 91 -27.90 -6.12 2.02
CA ASN A 91 -29.09 -6.59 1.30
C ASN A 91 -30.13 -7.22 2.25
N VAL A 92 -30.16 -6.80 3.52
CA VAL A 92 -31.17 -7.28 4.48
C VAL A 92 -32.52 -6.70 4.12
N THR A 93 -33.45 -7.56 3.72
CA THR A 93 -34.82 -7.17 3.32
C THR A 93 -35.90 -7.96 4.04
N THR A 94 -35.56 -9.09 4.67
CA THR A 94 -36.51 -10.03 5.30
C THR A 94 -35.94 -10.65 6.57
N ASP A 95 -36.81 -11.14 7.47
CA ASP A 95 -36.39 -11.89 8.67
C ASP A 95 -35.55 -13.13 8.32
N GLU A 96 -35.83 -13.76 7.17
CA GLU A 96 -35.02 -14.88 6.67
C GLU A 96 -33.59 -14.43 6.30
N SER A 97 -33.44 -13.24 5.69
CA SER A 97 -32.11 -12.70 5.40
C SER A 97 -31.33 -12.38 6.68
N THR A 98 -32.02 -11.88 7.72
CA THR A 98 -31.43 -11.68 9.05
C THR A 98 -31.02 -13.00 9.70
N GLN A 99 -31.85 -14.05 9.59
CA GLN A 99 -31.48 -15.38 10.09
C GLN A 99 -30.26 -15.95 9.36
N ARG A 100 -30.14 -15.76 8.04
CA ARG A 100 -28.97 -16.21 7.28
C ARG A 100 -27.69 -15.50 7.72
N ILE A 101 -27.76 -14.21 8.08
CA ILE A 101 -26.64 -13.48 8.66
C ILE A 101 -26.23 -14.10 9.99
N GLU A 102 -27.20 -14.33 10.89
CA GLU A 102 -26.97 -14.95 12.19
C GLU A 102 -26.32 -16.34 12.04
N ASP A 103 -26.81 -17.16 11.10
CA ASP A 103 -26.26 -18.48 10.80
C ASP A 103 -24.81 -18.40 10.28
N ASN A 104 -24.49 -17.41 9.44
CA ASN A 104 -23.12 -17.22 8.94
C ASN A 104 -22.16 -16.74 10.03
N ILE A 105 -22.62 -15.89 10.96
CA ILE A 105 -21.82 -15.45 12.09
C ILE A 105 -21.58 -16.61 13.05
N GLU A 106 -22.59 -17.44 13.33
CA GLU A 106 -22.43 -18.68 14.11
C GLU A 106 -21.38 -19.59 13.48
N LEU A 107 -21.44 -19.82 12.15
CA LEU A 107 -20.43 -20.61 11.45
C LEU A 107 -19.02 -20.00 11.56
N LEU A 108 -18.90 -18.68 11.39
CA LEU A 108 -17.62 -17.97 11.53
C LEU A 108 -17.04 -18.10 12.94
N SER A 109 -17.90 -18.04 13.95
CA SER A 109 -17.54 -18.19 15.36
C SER A 109 -17.15 -19.62 15.74
N VAL A 110 -17.98 -20.60 15.35
CA VAL A 110 -17.86 -22.01 15.77
C VAL A 110 -16.83 -22.78 14.94
N GLU A 111 -16.87 -22.67 13.60
CA GLU A 111 -15.94 -23.42 12.74
C GLU A 111 -14.50 -22.91 12.86
N ASN A 112 -14.34 -21.64 13.20
CA ASN A 112 -13.05 -21.02 13.44
C ASN A 112 -12.93 -20.61 14.91
N SER A 113 -12.93 -21.60 15.83
CA SER A 113 -12.55 -21.42 17.25
C SER A 113 -11.66 -20.20 17.37
N SER A 114 -12.11 -19.12 18.02
CA SER A 114 -11.64 -17.72 17.84
C SER A 114 -10.16 -17.56 17.42
N ASP A 115 -9.29 -18.35 18.01
CA ASP A 115 -7.86 -18.45 17.76
C ASP A 115 -7.47 -18.83 16.32
N LYS A 116 -8.18 -19.76 15.66
CA LYS A 116 -7.94 -20.17 14.27
C LYS A 116 -8.27 -19.06 13.29
N LEU A 117 -9.43 -18.41 13.46
CA LEU A 117 -9.80 -17.26 12.65
C LEU A 117 -8.77 -16.15 12.81
N PHE A 118 -8.44 -15.86 14.06
CA PHE A 118 -7.46 -14.86 14.44
C PHE A 118 -6.09 -15.13 13.81
N LEU A 119 -5.56 -16.34 13.97
CA LEU A 119 -4.28 -16.74 13.38
C LEU A 119 -4.29 -16.68 11.85
N HIS A 120 -5.39 -17.11 11.21
CA HIS A 120 -5.52 -17.05 9.76
C HIS A 120 -5.51 -15.60 9.24
N LEU A 121 -6.33 -14.73 9.84
CA LEU A 121 -6.41 -13.32 9.44
C LEU A 121 -5.09 -12.59 9.70
N ILE A 122 -4.46 -12.80 10.87
CA ILE A 122 -3.16 -12.21 11.20
C ILE A 122 -2.07 -12.69 10.25
N GLY A 123 -2.00 -14.00 9.98
CA GLY A 123 -0.98 -14.54 9.08
C GLY A 123 -1.02 -13.86 7.72
N ASN A 124 -2.22 -13.63 7.19
CA ASN A 124 -2.41 -12.92 5.93
C ASN A 124 -2.09 -11.41 6.05
N MET A 125 -2.40 -10.78 7.17
CA MET A 125 -2.18 -9.34 7.39
C MET A 125 -0.74 -8.98 7.74
N GLN A 126 0.07 -9.90 8.29
CA GLN A 126 1.47 -9.62 8.63
C GLN A 126 2.32 -9.22 7.42
N ALA A 127 2.09 -9.87 6.27
CA ALA A 127 2.78 -9.52 5.03
C ALA A 127 2.39 -8.10 4.57
N LEU A 128 1.12 -7.74 4.70
CA LEU A 128 0.62 -6.40 4.40
C LEU A 128 1.21 -5.36 5.38
N LYS A 129 1.35 -5.70 6.65
CA LYS A 129 1.93 -4.80 7.67
C LYS A 129 3.42 -4.54 7.42
N LEU A 130 4.16 -5.56 6.99
CA LEU A 130 5.61 -5.44 6.75
C LEU A 130 5.94 -4.60 5.51
N HIS A 131 5.12 -4.69 4.47
CA HIS A 131 5.41 -4.10 3.15
C HIS A 131 4.41 -3.02 2.74
N GLY A 132 3.34 -2.81 3.50
CA GLY A 132 2.26 -1.90 3.14
C GLY A 132 2.59 -0.44 3.34
N SER A 133 1.74 0.41 2.76
CA SER A 133 1.73 1.84 3.05
C SER A 133 1.41 2.09 4.53
N LYS A 134 1.73 3.29 5.02
CA LYS A 134 1.34 3.74 6.36
C LYS A 134 -0.19 3.68 6.57
N THR A 135 -0.97 3.93 5.51
CA THR A 135 -2.43 3.85 5.55
C THR A 135 -2.87 2.40 5.78
N VAL A 136 -2.29 1.46 5.04
CA VAL A 136 -2.60 0.03 5.21
C VAL A 136 -2.22 -0.49 6.60
N ASP A 137 -1.09 -0.04 7.15
CA ASP A 137 -0.68 -0.38 8.52
C ASP A 137 -1.74 0.07 9.55
N ILE A 138 -2.22 1.30 9.43
CA ILE A 138 -3.29 1.83 10.30
C ILE A 138 -4.57 1.00 10.16
N TYR A 139 -4.98 0.68 8.93
CA TYR A 139 -6.17 -0.13 8.69
C TYR A 139 -6.06 -1.55 9.28
N ILE A 140 -4.86 -2.14 9.24
CA ILE A 140 -4.62 -3.45 9.86
C ILE A 140 -4.71 -3.32 11.38
N ASP A 141 -4.13 -2.28 11.99
CA ASP A 141 -4.19 -2.08 13.44
C ASP A 141 -5.62 -1.81 13.92
N ASP A 142 -6.39 -1.04 13.15
CA ASP A 142 -7.82 -0.80 13.39
C ASP A 142 -8.62 -2.11 13.27
N PHE A 143 -8.39 -2.90 12.23
CA PHE A 143 -9.02 -4.22 12.05
C PHE A 143 -8.71 -5.16 13.22
N MET A 144 -7.45 -5.22 13.63
CA MET A 144 -7.00 -6.03 14.76
C MET A 144 -7.62 -5.57 16.08
N SER A 145 -7.80 -4.26 16.25
CA SER A 145 -8.46 -3.70 17.43
C SER A 145 -9.92 -4.17 17.53
N VAL A 146 -10.68 -4.14 16.42
CA VAL A 146 -12.05 -4.70 16.41
C VAL A 146 -12.04 -6.20 16.65
N LEU A 147 -11.13 -6.95 16.02
CA LEU A 147 -11.05 -8.40 16.16
C LEU A 147 -10.86 -8.84 17.63
N LEU A 148 -10.09 -8.04 18.38
CA LEU A 148 -9.81 -8.19 19.81
C LEU A 148 -10.88 -7.57 20.73
N GLY A 149 -11.94 -6.97 20.19
CA GLY A 149 -13.02 -6.34 20.97
C GLY A 149 -12.66 -4.96 21.52
N ASN A 150 -11.64 -4.30 20.99
CA ASN A 150 -11.19 -2.95 21.38
C ASN A 150 -11.55 -1.89 20.34
N GLU A 151 -12.80 -1.89 19.89
CA GLU A 151 -13.32 -0.98 18.85
C GLU A 151 -13.17 0.52 19.17
N TYR A 152 -13.00 0.89 20.44
CA TYR A 152 -12.77 2.27 20.88
C TYR A 152 -11.36 2.78 20.56
N LEU A 153 -10.41 1.88 20.26
CA LEU A 153 -9.05 2.25 19.83
C LEU A 153 -8.97 2.55 18.33
N VAL A 154 -10.00 2.19 17.58
CA VAL A 154 -10.05 2.34 16.12
C VAL A 154 -10.13 3.80 15.73
N ASN A 155 -9.32 4.23 14.77
CA ASN A 155 -9.42 5.57 14.21
C ASN A 155 -10.52 5.66 13.15
N TRP A 156 -11.78 5.67 13.61
CA TRP A 156 -12.96 5.73 12.75
C TRP A 156 -12.94 6.88 11.74
N SER A 157 -12.23 7.99 12.01
CA SER A 157 -12.17 9.13 11.11
C SER A 157 -11.49 8.84 9.76
N LEU A 158 -10.66 7.80 9.69
CA LEU A 158 -9.96 7.38 8.48
C LEU A 158 -10.78 6.42 7.62
N HIS A 159 -11.79 5.79 8.20
CA HIS A 159 -12.68 4.86 7.49
C HIS A 159 -13.70 5.59 6.62
N ASP A 160 -14.12 4.92 5.55
CA ASP A 160 -15.14 5.42 4.64
C ASP A 160 -16.49 5.65 5.36
N GLU A 161 -17.37 6.42 4.70
CA GLU A 161 -18.69 6.74 5.26
C GLU A 161 -19.54 5.47 5.49
N TYR A 162 -19.37 4.46 4.64
CA TYR A 162 -20.13 3.22 4.75
C TYR A 162 -19.73 2.41 5.99
N THR A 163 -18.45 2.14 6.20
CA THR A 163 -17.93 1.38 7.35
C THR A 163 -18.28 2.08 8.65
N ARG A 164 -18.15 3.41 8.69
CA ARG A 164 -18.60 4.20 9.84
C ARG A 164 -20.11 4.12 10.06
N GLY A 165 -20.89 4.15 8.99
CA GLY A 165 -22.35 3.97 9.03
C GLY A 165 -22.71 2.64 9.66
N VAL A 166 -22.15 1.54 9.16
CA VAL A 166 -22.33 0.19 9.71
C VAL A 166 -21.96 0.17 11.19
N ARG A 167 -20.78 0.68 11.57
CA ARG A 167 -20.36 0.78 12.98
C ARG A 167 -21.40 1.51 13.83
N ASN A 168 -21.89 2.65 13.37
CA ASN A 168 -22.84 3.47 14.11
C ASN A 168 -24.21 2.79 14.22
N ASP A 169 -24.65 2.13 13.16
CA ASP A 169 -25.94 1.45 13.13
C ASP A 169 -25.99 0.26 14.10
N TRP A 170 -24.85 -0.40 14.35
CA TRP A 170 -24.77 -1.57 15.22
C TRP A 170 -24.36 -1.24 16.66
N ILE A 171 -23.57 -0.20 16.89
CA ILE A 171 -23.15 0.21 18.25
C ILE A 171 -24.16 1.18 18.89
N ASN A 172 -24.74 2.11 18.11
CA ASN A 172 -25.56 3.19 18.67
C ASN A 172 -27.07 2.91 18.61
N ASN A 173 -27.53 1.93 17.82
CA ASN A 173 -28.93 1.49 17.90
C ASN A 173 -29.06 0.39 18.95
N ASP A 174 -30.08 0.50 19.80
CA ASP A 174 -30.47 -0.52 20.79
C ASP A 174 -30.94 -1.82 20.11
N ASN A 175 -29.99 -2.59 19.57
CA ASN A 175 -30.15 -3.83 18.81
C ASN A 175 -30.84 -3.70 17.45
N PRO A 176 -30.10 -3.85 16.33
CA PRO A 176 -30.71 -4.21 15.07
C PRO A 176 -31.40 -5.57 15.19
N ALA A 177 -32.51 -5.73 14.47
CA ALA A 177 -33.38 -6.89 14.53
C ALA A 177 -32.60 -8.22 14.55
N TYR A 178 -32.90 -9.07 15.54
CA TYR A 178 -32.38 -10.42 15.63
C TYR A 178 -32.89 -11.27 14.46
N GLY A 179 -32.14 -12.29 14.09
CA GLY A 179 -32.75 -13.43 13.38
C GLY A 179 -33.90 -14.00 14.21
N LEU A 180 -34.83 -14.70 13.57
CA LEU A 180 -35.95 -15.36 14.25
C LEU A 180 -35.52 -16.19 15.47
N LYS A 181 -34.29 -16.73 15.44
CA LYS A 181 -33.63 -17.36 16.57
C LYS A 181 -32.24 -16.75 16.77
N GLU A 182 -32.00 -16.21 17.95
CA GLU A 182 -30.66 -15.79 18.39
C GLU A 182 -29.74 -17.01 18.51
N LYS A 183 -28.57 -16.92 17.88
CA LYS A 183 -27.53 -17.96 17.92
C LYS A 183 -26.18 -17.42 18.39
N VAL A 184 -25.92 -16.13 18.16
CA VAL A 184 -24.70 -15.43 18.60
C VAL A 184 -25.07 -14.26 19.47
N SER A 185 -24.16 -13.88 20.37
CA SER A 185 -24.36 -12.70 21.22
C SER A 185 -24.37 -11.41 20.39
N VAL A 186 -24.99 -10.36 20.94
CA VAL A 186 -25.02 -9.02 20.32
C VAL A 186 -23.60 -8.48 20.07
N ASP A 187 -22.71 -8.62 21.04
CA ASP A 187 -21.32 -8.16 20.94
C ASP A 187 -20.58 -8.90 19.81
N GLU A 188 -20.78 -10.21 19.71
CA GLU A 188 -20.18 -11.04 18.67
C GLU A 188 -20.73 -10.69 17.28
N ARG A 189 -22.04 -10.49 17.17
CA ARG A 189 -22.69 -10.05 15.93
C ARG A 189 -22.13 -8.72 15.46
N THR A 190 -22.09 -7.73 16.36
CA THR A 190 -21.53 -6.40 16.09
C THR A 190 -20.08 -6.50 15.65
N LYS A 191 -19.27 -7.29 16.35
CA LYS A 191 -17.87 -7.53 15.99
C LYS A 191 -17.72 -8.06 14.57
N PHE A 192 -18.43 -9.13 14.21
CA PHE A 192 -18.28 -9.75 12.89
C PHE A 192 -18.80 -8.87 11.75
N ILE A 193 -19.84 -8.08 11.98
CA ILE A 193 -20.37 -7.15 10.99
C ILE A 193 -19.43 -5.95 10.76
N ILE A 194 -18.84 -5.41 11.82
CA ILE A 194 -17.84 -4.34 11.69
C ILE A 194 -16.58 -4.88 11.00
N LEU A 195 -16.13 -6.08 11.38
CA LEU A 195 -14.99 -6.74 10.74
C LEU A 195 -15.24 -6.99 9.26
N SER A 196 -16.43 -7.42 8.85
CA SER A 196 -16.73 -7.66 7.44
C SER A 196 -16.66 -6.37 6.62
N ALA A 197 -17.21 -5.27 7.15
CA ALA A 197 -17.14 -3.96 6.51
C ALA A 197 -15.68 -3.46 6.38
N GLN A 198 -14.90 -3.50 7.47
CA GLN A 198 -13.48 -3.12 7.45
C GLN A 198 -12.65 -4.00 6.51
N TYR A 199 -12.93 -5.30 6.45
CA TYR A 199 -12.24 -6.22 5.55
C TYR A 199 -12.48 -5.87 4.09
N VAL A 200 -13.74 -5.60 3.71
CA VAL A 200 -14.09 -5.17 2.35
C VAL A 200 -13.46 -3.83 2.01
N GLU A 201 -13.42 -2.89 2.96
CA GLU A 201 -12.76 -1.60 2.80
C GLU A 201 -11.24 -1.75 2.59
N LEU A 202 -10.57 -2.59 3.38
CA LEU A 202 -9.15 -2.91 3.20
C LEU A 202 -8.89 -3.49 1.81
N VAL A 203 -9.71 -4.44 1.34
CA VAL A 203 -9.55 -5.01 -0.01
C VAL A 203 -9.70 -3.93 -1.10
N LYS A 204 -10.62 -2.97 -0.93
CA LYS A 204 -10.75 -1.83 -1.86
C LYS A 204 -9.53 -0.93 -1.81
N LEU A 205 -9.02 -0.61 -0.62
CA LEU A 205 -7.81 0.19 -0.44
C LEU A 205 -6.63 -0.45 -1.15
N LEU A 206 -6.36 -1.74 -0.91
CA LEU A 206 -5.27 -2.47 -1.56
C LEU A 206 -5.37 -2.44 -3.09
N LYS A 207 -6.57 -2.67 -3.64
CA LYS A 207 -6.81 -2.59 -5.09
C LYS A 207 -6.59 -1.17 -5.63
N SER A 208 -7.01 -0.15 -4.89
CA SER A 208 -6.82 1.24 -5.30
C SER A 208 -5.35 1.63 -5.30
N GLU A 209 -4.58 1.24 -4.27
CA GLU A 209 -3.15 1.51 -4.20
C GLU A 209 -2.41 0.82 -5.36
N LEU A 210 -2.74 -0.43 -5.69
CA LEU A 210 -2.20 -1.14 -6.87
C LEU A 210 -2.54 -0.44 -8.19
N GLN A 211 -3.76 0.09 -8.36
CA GLN A 211 -4.16 0.73 -9.63
C GLN A 211 -3.48 2.08 -9.86
N THR A 212 -3.23 2.85 -8.80
CA THR A 212 -2.39 4.07 -8.91
C THR A 212 -0.94 3.78 -9.28
N GLU A 213 -0.49 2.52 -9.23
CA GLU A 213 0.88 2.13 -9.59
C GLU A 213 1.07 1.88 -11.10
N ASP A 214 -0.01 1.61 -11.84
CA ASP A 214 0.02 1.32 -13.29
C ASP A 214 -0.19 2.54 -14.20
N SER A 215 -0.46 3.72 -13.62
CA SER A 215 -0.80 4.98 -14.33
C SER A 215 0.26 6.06 -14.15
#